data_AF-A0A6P0SG88-F1
#
_entry.id   AF-A0A6P0SG88-F1
#
_cell.length_a   1.000
_cell.length_b   1.000
_cell.length_c   1.000
_cell.angle_alpha   90.00
_cell.angle_beta   90.00
_cell.angle_gamma   90.00
#
_symmetry.space_group_name_H-M   'P 1'
#
loop_
_entity.id
_entity.type
_entity.pdbx_description
1 polymer ?
#
loop_
_entity_poly.entity_id
_entity_poly.type
_entity_poly.pdbx_seq_one_letter_code
_entity_poly.pdbx_strand_id
1 'polypeptide(L)'
;MTKKLLTKLTVATTSLTLVTLGTTSSAQAISLTGLIEFVTNGSGNTGIYTWDTGADRHWDLWVTNDGEDGEFINDPSTRNIDFELTEGIHTFTMYGDGRSSLGNQSHYGLNLFFNGETTNPGISVFGALARSADSNPDFLPNSSGSTRGLDGSFVPGSGTLSFIDGLTTVTLTDYIYQASDVQQKDLVSERSIGSNDYWDMVGQFTLNVETTDLDSTSVPEPVSVLGLLTVGAFGAGATLKCNKKQQA
;
A
#
# COMPACT_ATOMS: atom_id res chain seq x y z
N MET A 1 76.35 -39.02 6.41
CA MET A 1 75.52 -38.12 7.22
C MET A 1 74.53 -37.41 6.31
N THR A 2 73.30 -37.90 6.23
CA THR A 2 72.27 -37.41 5.31
C THR A 2 71.12 -36.81 6.13
N LYS A 3 70.96 -35.48 6.07
CA LYS A 3 69.87 -34.75 6.72
C LYS A 3 68.57 -34.98 5.93
N LYS A 4 67.57 -35.60 6.56
CA LYS A 4 66.20 -35.67 6.06
C LYS A 4 65.50 -34.33 6.31
N LEU A 5 65.00 -33.72 5.24
CA LEU A 5 64.18 -32.51 5.25
C LEU A 5 62.75 -32.89 5.69
N LEU A 6 62.23 -32.29 6.77
CA LEU A 6 60.82 -32.40 7.17
C LEU A 6 60.01 -31.36 6.40
N THR A 7 59.14 -31.81 5.50
CA THR A 7 58.14 -30.96 4.84
C THR A 7 56.97 -30.74 5.79
N LYS A 8 56.78 -29.50 6.27
CA LYS A 8 55.58 -29.09 7.02
C LYS A 8 54.42 -28.89 6.04
N LEU A 9 53.37 -29.68 6.18
CA LEU A 9 52.10 -29.47 5.50
C LEU A 9 51.33 -28.37 6.25
N THR A 10 51.12 -27.23 5.59
CA THR A 10 50.29 -26.14 6.13
C THR A 10 48.90 -26.29 5.54
N VAL A 11 47.91 -26.63 6.37
CA VAL A 11 46.50 -26.62 5.98
C VAL A 11 46.02 -25.19 6.07
N ALA A 12 45.73 -24.57 4.92
CA ALA A 12 45.10 -23.26 4.86
C ALA A 12 43.58 -23.45 5.00
N THR A 13 43.02 -22.98 6.11
CA THR A 13 41.59 -22.96 6.35
C THR A 13 41.02 -21.71 5.67
N THR A 14 40.33 -21.89 4.55
CA THR A 14 39.62 -20.79 3.87
C THR A 14 38.30 -20.56 4.58
N SER A 15 38.21 -19.50 5.38
CA SER A 15 36.94 -19.04 5.95
C SER A 15 36.15 -18.29 4.86
N LEU A 16 34.98 -18.81 4.51
CA LEU A 16 34.02 -18.14 3.63
C LEU A 16 33.25 -17.11 4.47
N THR A 17 33.61 -15.84 4.37
CA THR A 17 32.87 -14.75 5.00
C THR A 17 31.65 -14.44 4.13
N LEU A 18 30.46 -14.84 4.57
CA LEU A 18 29.21 -14.41 3.96
C LEU A 18 28.97 -12.96 4.38
N VAL A 19 29.24 -12.02 3.47
CA VAL A 19 28.86 -10.62 3.64
C VAL A 19 27.38 -10.51 3.28
N THR A 20 26.51 -10.60 4.28
CA THR A 20 25.12 -10.16 4.13
C THR A 20 25.12 -8.64 4.03
N LEU A 21 24.98 -8.11 2.81
CA LEU A 21 24.51 -6.74 2.60
C LEU A 21 23.07 -6.70 3.11
N GLY A 22 22.90 -6.33 4.39
CA GLY A 22 21.59 -5.97 4.92
C GLY A 22 21.17 -4.65 4.30
N THR A 23 20.46 -4.69 3.18
CA THR A 23 19.62 -3.55 2.79
C THR A 23 18.46 -3.53 3.78
N THR A 24 18.56 -2.71 4.82
CA THR A 24 17.40 -2.34 5.62
C THR A 24 16.45 -1.60 4.69
N SER A 25 15.46 -2.29 4.14
CA SER A 25 14.35 -1.65 3.45
C SER A 25 13.54 -0.96 4.54
N SER A 26 13.83 0.31 4.81
CA SER A 26 12.96 1.13 5.65
C SER A 26 11.64 1.29 4.91
N ALA A 27 10.51 1.07 5.58
CA ALA A 27 9.23 1.51 5.06
C ALA A 27 9.33 3.01 4.80
N GLN A 28 9.16 3.42 3.54
CA GLN A 28 9.06 4.83 3.19
C GLN A 28 7.68 5.30 3.63
N ALA A 29 7.59 6.49 4.24
CA ALA A 29 6.29 7.08 4.56
C ALA A 29 5.50 7.24 3.25
N ILE A 30 4.32 6.64 3.18
CA ILE A 30 3.38 6.86 2.08
C ILE A 30 2.54 8.07 2.45
N SER A 31 2.39 9.03 1.54
CA SER A 31 1.42 10.10 1.70
C SER A 31 0.34 10.06 0.62
N LEU A 32 -0.90 10.34 1.01
CA LEU A 32 -1.99 10.64 0.09
C LEU A 32 -1.85 12.11 -0.31
N THR A 33 -1.51 12.34 -1.58
CA THR A 33 -1.13 13.67 -2.10
C THR A 33 -2.14 14.26 -3.06
N GLY A 34 -3.14 13.48 -3.47
CA GLY A 34 -4.28 14.06 -4.16
C GLY A 34 -5.38 13.08 -4.54
N LEU A 35 -6.53 13.66 -4.83
CA LEU A 35 -7.76 12.98 -5.21
C LEU A 35 -8.36 13.68 -6.42
N ILE A 36 -9.00 12.90 -7.28
CA ILE A 36 -9.90 13.43 -8.30
C ILE A 36 -11.16 12.57 -8.36
N GLU A 37 -12.28 13.20 -8.03
CA GLU A 37 -13.63 12.63 -8.11
C GLU A 37 -14.24 13.05 -9.45
N PHE A 38 -14.89 12.13 -10.15
CA PHE A 38 -15.45 12.42 -11.46
C PHE A 38 -16.69 11.60 -11.74
N VAL A 39 -17.59 12.17 -12.53
CA VAL A 39 -18.73 11.43 -13.06
C VAL A 39 -18.21 10.30 -13.93
N THR A 40 -18.84 9.12 -13.85
CA THR A 40 -18.54 7.99 -14.72
C THR A 40 -19.79 7.44 -15.39
N ASN A 41 -19.58 6.65 -16.45
CA ASN A 41 -20.58 5.68 -16.88
C ASN A 41 -20.47 4.38 -16.05
N GLY A 42 -21.41 3.45 -16.23
CA GLY A 42 -21.40 2.15 -15.54
C GLY A 42 -20.23 1.21 -15.90
N SER A 43 -19.23 1.69 -16.64
CA SER A 43 -17.98 0.99 -16.93
C SER A 43 -16.74 1.80 -16.51
N GLY A 44 -16.93 2.82 -15.66
CA GLY A 44 -15.84 3.61 -15.08
C GLY A 44 -15.22 4.66 -16.01
N ASN A 45 -15.72 4.83 -17.24
CA ASN A 45 -15.19 5.89 -18.12
C ASN A 45 -15.65 7.25 -17.63
N THR A 46 -14.70 8.17 -17.53
CA THR A 46 -14.92 9.54 -17.08
C THR A 46 -15.89 10.32 -17.98
N GLY A 47 -16.72 11.14 -17.33
CA GLY A 47 -17.63 12.11 -17.92
C GLY A 47 -17.06 13.53 -17.90
N ILE A 48 -17.97 14.50 -17.91
CA ILE A 48 -17.63 15.93 -18.05
C ILE A 48 -17.28 16.57 -16.70
N TYR A 49 -18.02 16.22 -15.64
CA TYR A 49 -17.86 16.86 -14.33
C TYR A 49 -16.79 16.16 -13.51
N THR A 50 -15.95 16.97 -12.87
CA THR A 50 -14.75 16.53 -12.18
C THR A 50 -14.41 17.53 -11.08
N TRP A 51 -14.01 17.01 -9.93
CA TRP A 51 -13.51 17.74 -8.78
C TRP A 51 -12.16 17.18 -8.38
N ASP A 52 -11.23 18.02 -7.97
CA ASP A 52 -9.92 17.55 -7.52
C ASP A 52 -9.34 18.36 -6.37
N THR A 53 -8.34 17.76 -5.74
CA THR A 53 -7.46 18.47 -4.82
C THR A 53 -6.39 19.18 -5.65
N GLY A 54 -6.66 20.42 -6.04
CA GLY A 54 -5.72 21.25 -6.78
C GLY A 54 -6.33 22.60 -7.17
N ALA A 55 -5.53 23.66 -7.17
CA ALA A 55 -5.98 24.98 -7.59
C ALA A 55 -5.94 25.12 -9.12
N ASP A 56 -6.87 24.49 -9.83
CA ASP A 56 -6.82 24.36 -11.28
C ASP A 56 -8.15 24.73 -12.00
N ARG A 57 -8.41 24.19 -13.20
CA ARG A 57 -9.65 24.47 -13.96
C ARG A 57 -10.85 23.64 -13.50
N HIS A 58 -10.66 22.54 -12.80
CA HIS A 58 -11.71 21.71 -12.23
C HIS A 58 -12.36 22.42 -11.02
N TRP A 59 -13.42 21.82 -10.48
CA TRP A 59 -13.99 22.29 -9.23
C TRP A 59 -13.19 21.72 -8.06
N ASP A 60 -13.11 22.44 -6.96
CA ASP A 60 -12.28 22.02 -5.84
C ASP A 60 -12.98 20.88 -5.08
N LEU A 61 -12.22 19.84 -4.72
CA LEU A 61 -12.61 18.78 -3.80
C LEU A 61 -11.96 19.02 -2.43
N TRP A 62 -12.78 19.20 -1.41
CA TRP A 62 -12.31 19.43 -0.04
C TRP A 62 -12.44 18.16 0.79
N VAL A 63 -11.43 17.85 1.60
CA VAL A 63 -11.27 16.56 2.28
C VAL A 63 -11.04 16.79 3.76
N THR A 64 -11.61 15.92 4.59
CA THR A 64 -11.38 15.82 6.04
C THR A 64 -11.11 14.37 6.39
N ASN A 65 -10.26 14.11 7.39
CA ASN A 65 -10.00 12.78 7.94
C ASN A 65 -10.60 12.57 9.35
N ASP A 66 -11.34 13.57 9.86
CA ASP A 66 -11.92 13.59 11.21
C ASP A 66 -13.47 13.52 11.18
N GLY A 67 -14.01 12.93 10.10
CA GLY A 67 -15.45 12.82 9.87
C GLY A 67 -16.10 14.07 9.29
N GLU A 68 -17.43 14.08 9.18
CA GLU A 68 -18.19 15.06 8.39
C GLU A 68 -18.15 16.52 8.89
N ASP A 69 -17.68 16.75 10.12
CA ASP A 69 -17.55 18.10 10.69
C ASP A 69 -16.08 18.42 11.06
N GLY A 70 -15.14 17.64 10.53
CA GLY A 70 -13.70 17.84 10.72
C GLY A 70 -13.14 19.02 9.94
N GLU A 71 -11.95 19.48 10.32
CA GLU A 71 -11.23 20.53 9.58
C GLU A 71 -10.76 20.00 8.22
N PHE A 72 -10.82 20.85 7.19
CA PHE A 72 -10.31 20.47 5.88
C PHE A 72 -8.79 20.33 5.91
N ILE A 73 -8.28 19.19 5.44
CA ILE A 73 -6.85 18.89 5.36
C ILE A 73 -6.16 19.53 4.14
N ASN A 74 -6.94 20.07 3.20
CA ASN A 74 -6.41 20.78 2.04
C ASN A 74 -5.72 22.07 2.48
N ASP A 75 -4.60 22.39 1.84
CA ASP A 75 -4.03 23.73 1.92
C ASP A 75 -5.01 24.75 1.31
N PRO A 76 -5.43 25.80 2.04
CA PRO A 76 -6.48 26.70 1.58
C PRO A 76 -6.06 27.54 0.36
N SER A 77 -4.76 27.64 0.06
CA SER A 77 -4.25 28.43 -1.06
C SER A 77 -4.09 27.60 -2.33
N THR A 78 -3.67 26.35 -2.21
CA THR A 78 -3.35 25.45 -3.33
C THR A 78 -4.36 24.34 -3.51
N ARG A 79 -5.22 24.07 -2.52
CA ARG A 79 -6.18 22.95 -2.44
C ARG A 79 -5.52 21.58 -2.44
N ASN A 80 -4.20 21.53 -2.48
CA ASN A 80 -3.45 20.30 -2.40
C ASN A 80 -3.59 19.70 -1.00
N ILE A 81 -3.48 18.39 -0.90
CA ILE A 81 -3.32 17.68 0.35
C ILE A 81 -1.93 17.06 0.41
N ASP A 82 -1.44 16.80 1.62
CA ASP A 82 -0.27 15.96 1.87
C ASP A 82 -0.48 15.27 3.21
N PHE A 83 -1.21 14.16 3.18
CA PHE A 83 -1.59 13.43 4.37
C PHE A 83 -0.73 12.18 4.52
N GLU A 84 0.09 12.13 5.56
CA GLU A 84 0.91 10.95 5.87
C GLU A 84 0.03 9.78 6.31
N LEU A 85 0.13 8.66 5.60
CA LEU A 85 -0.58 7.42 5.89
C LEU A 85 0.27 6.52 6.78
N THR A 86 0.01 6.58 8.09
CA THR A 86 0.58 5.62 9.05
C THR A 86 -0.14 4.27 8.96
N GLU A 87 0.44 3.20 9.51
CA GLU A 87 -0.24 1.91 9.64
C GLU A 87 -1.60 2.05 10.36
N GLY A 88 -2.61 1.34 9.87
CA GLY A 88 -3.98 1.36 10.42
C GLY A 88 -5.06 1.78 9.41
N ILE A 89 -6.24 2.08 9.94
CA ILE A 89 -7.43 2.45 9.17
C ILE A 89 -7.59 3.97 9.17
N HIS A 90 -7.74 4.55 7.99
CA HIS A 90 -7.99 5.97 7.77
C HIS A 90 -9.27 6.15 6.96
N THR A 91 -10.25 6.86 7.51
CA THR A 91 -11.50 7.19 6.81
C THR A 91 -11.53 8.67 6.52
N PHE A 92 -11.81 9.01 5.26
CA PHE A 92 -11.86 10.38 4.78
C PHE A 92 -13.26 10.69 4.29
N THR A 93 -13.73 11.90 4.56
CA THR A 93 -14.93 12.47 3.95
C THR A 93 -14.52 13.55 2.95
N MET A 94 -15.17 13.57 1.78
CA MET A 94 -14.91 14.52 0.71
C MET A 94 -16.17 15.30 0.33
N TYR A 95 -15.98 16.56 -0.03
CA TYR A 95 -17.02 17.53 -0.34
C TYR A 95 -16.73 18.19 -1.68
N GLY A 96 -17.70 18.13 -2.58
CA GLY A 96 -17.69 18.84 -3.84
C GLY A 96 -19.01 19.55 -4.07
N ASP A 97 -18.97 20.72 -4.70
CA ASP A 97 -20.16 21.51 -5.04
C ASP A 97 -21.21 20.66 -5.79
N GLY A 98 -22.43 20.58 -5.25
CA GLY A 98 -23.44 19.61 -5.68
C GLY A 98 -24.63 20.19 -6.44
N ARG A 99 -24.37 21.05 -7.43
CA ARG A 99 -25.42 21.55 -8.33
C ARG A 99 -26.41 20.47 -8.76
N SER A 100 -27.69 20.81 -8.80
CA SER A 100 -28.81 19.87 -9.00
C SER A 100 -28.71 18.97 -10.24
N SER A 101 -28.00 19.38 -11.30
CA SER A 101 -27.72 18.54 -12.47
C SER A 101 -26.84 17.32 -12.20
N LEU A 102 -26.11 17.30 -11.08
CA LEU A 102 -25.14 16.27 -10.73
C LEU A 102 -25.78 15.08 -10.02
N GLY A 103 -26.87 15.30 -9.29
CA GLY A 103 -27.68 14.21 -8.70
C GLY A 103 -28.33 13.30 -9.76
N ASN A 104 -28.43 13.75 -11.01
CA ASN A 104 -28.96 12.96 -12.13
C ASN A 104 -27.93 11.97 -12.71
N GLN A 105 -26.66 12.07 -12.33
CA GLN A 105 -25.64 11.12 -12.77
C GLN A 105 -25.84 9.77 -12.08
N SER A 106 -25.38 8.70 -12.74
CA SER A 106 -25.62 7.33 -12.25
C SER A 106 -24.43 6.75 -11.51
N HIS A 107 -23.22 7.12 -11.88
CA HIS A 107 -21.99 6.58 -11.32
C HIS A 107 -20.95 7.70 -11.16
N TYR A 108 -20.07 7.49 -10.21
CA TYR A 108 -18.92 8.33 -9.95
C TYR A 108 -17.69 7.45 -9.77
N GLY A 109 -16.52 8.04 -9.92
CA GLY A 109 -15.25 7.38 -9.73
C GLY A 109 -14.26 8.30 -9.06
N LEU A 110 -13.35 7.66 -8.35
CA LEU A 110 -12.30 8.31 -7.58
C LEU A 110 -10.96 7.73 -8.02
N ASN A 111 -10.02 8.63 -8.26
CA ASN A 111 -8.61 8.29 -8.45
C ASN A 111 -7.82 8.89 -7.28
N LEU A 112 -7.01 8.06 -6.61
CA LEU A 112 -6.16 8.44 -5.49
C LEU A 112 -4.69 8.44 -5.93
N PHE A 113 -3.98 9.48 -5.52
CA PHE A 113 -2.59 9.71 -5.88
C PHE A 113 -1.71 9.77 -4.63
N PHE A 114 -0.55 9.14 -4.72
CA PHE A 114 0.35 8.94 -3.60
C PHE A 114 1.73 9.50 -3.91
N ASN A 115 2.44 9.93 -2.87
CA ASN A 115 3.85 10.30 -2.92
C ASN A 115 4.19 11.36 -3.99
N GLY A 116 3.25 12.28 -4.28
CA GLY A 116 3.42 13.39 -5.21
C GLY A 116 3.25 13.03 -6.69
N GLU A 117 2.85 11.79 -7.02
CA GLU A 117 2.44 11.43 -8.37
C GLU A 117 1.15 12.18 -8.75
N THR A 118 0.99 12.57 -10.02
CA THR A 118 -0.17 13.38 -10.46
C THR A 118 -0.80 12.89 -11.75
N THR A 119 -0.10 12.06 -12.52
CA THR A 119 -0.57 11.55 -13.80
C THR A 119 -1.15 10.15 -13.65
N ASN A 120 -0.47 9.25 -12.93
CA ASN A 120 -0.90 7.86 -12.81
C ASN A 120 -1.52 7.59 -11.44
N PRO A 121 -2.83 7.30 -11.34
CA PRO A 121 -3.44 7.00 -10.05
C PRO A 121 -2.87 5.71 -9.47
N GLY A 122 -2.63 5.69 -8.16
CA GLY A 122 -2.24 4.47 -7.44
C GLY A 122 -3.44 3.55 -7.20
N ILE A 123 -4.60 4.15 -6.89
CA ILE A 123 -5.88 3.45 -6.72
C ILE A 123 -6.95 4.15 -7.56
N SER A 124 -7.76 3.35 -8.25
CA SER A 124 -8.89 3.83 -9.05
C SER A 124 -10.12 2.99 -8.75
N VAL A 125 -11.22 3.65 -8.41
CA VAL A 125 -12.49 3.02 -8.04
C VAL A 125 -13.65 3.70 -8.77
N PHE A 126 -14.76 3.00 -8.94
CA PHE A 126 -16.03 3.59 -9.34
C PHE A 126 -17.20 2.82 -8.72
N GLY A 127 -18.33 3.51 -8.55
CA GLY A 127 -19.54 2.96 -7.97
C GLY A 127 -20.78 3.72 -8.43
N ALA A 128 -21.97 3.14 -8.20
CA ALA A 128 -23.21 3.86 -8.42
C ALA A 128 -23.37 4.99 -7.39
N LEU A 129 -24.03 6.09 -7.77
CA LEU A 129 -24.33 7.18 -6.84
C LEU A 129 -25.35 6.70 -5.79
N ALA A 130 -25.03 6.89 -4.51
CA ALA A 130 -25.97 6.64 -3.42
C ALA A 130 -27.02 7.77 -3.35
N ARG A 131 -28.31 7.40 -3.30
CA ARG A 131 -29.44 8.35 -3.40
C ARG A 131 -30.27 8.47 -2.13
N SER A 132 -29.82 7.85 -1.04
CA SER A 132 -30.45 7.91 0.28
C SER A 132 -29.42 7.56 1.34
N ALA A 133 -29.67 7.96 2.60
CA ALA A 133 -28.78 7.64 3.71
C ALA A 133 -28.57 6.13 3.92
N ASP A 134 -29.59 5.32 3.63
CA ASP A 134 -29.52 3.84 3.76
C ASP A 134 -28.94 3.14 2.51
N SER A 135 -28.59 3.91 1.46
CA SER A 135 -28.07 3.34 0.22
C SER A 135 -26.57 3.09 0.34
N ASN A 136 -26.14 1.83 0.20
CA ASN A 136 -24.72 1.46 0.15
C ASN A 136 -24.43 0.68 -1.16
N PRO A 137 -24.25 1.37 -2.29
CA PRO A 137 -23.98 0.72 -3.56
C PRO A 137 -22.58 0.08 -3.57
N ASP A 138 -22.46 -1.08 -4.21
CA ASP A 138 -21.16 -1.72 -4.42
C ASP A 138 -20.23 -0.83 -5.26
N PHE A 139 -18.93 -0.92 -4.99
CA PHE A 139 -17.88 -0.29 -5.77
C PHE A 139 -16.91 -1.32 -6.35
N LEU A 140 -16.24 -0.95 -7.45
CA LEU A 140 -15.35 -1.84 -8.19
C LEU A 140 -14.04 -1.11 -8.55
N PRO A 141 -12.91 -1.84 -8.66
CA PRO A 141 -11.70 -1.27 -9.24
C PRO A 141 -11.98 -0.76 -10.66
N ASN A 142 -11.55 0.47 -10.94
CA ASN A 142 -11.75 1.10 -12.24
C ASN A 142 -10.53 0.84 -13.13
N SER A 143 -10.69 -0.04 -14.11
CA SER A 143 -9.69 -0.37 -15.13
C SER A 143 -10.00 0.25 -16.49
N SER A 144 -10.91 1.23 -16.55
CA SER A 144 -11.21 1.96 -17.79
C SER A 144 -9.94 2.58 -18.36
N GLY A 145 -9.80 2.53 -19.69
CA GLY A 145 -8.73 3.23 -20.40
C GLY A 145 -8.87 4.76 -20.40
N SER A 146 -9.92 5.32 -19.79
CA SER A 146 -10.24 6.74 -19.81
C SER A 146 -10.85 7.20 -18.48
N THR A 147 -9.98 7.55 -17.54
CA THR A 147 -10.25 8.20 -16.26
C THR A 147 -9.60 9.61 -16.22
N ARG A 148 -9.16 10.10 -15.06
CA ARG A 148 -8.61 11.45 -14.86
C ARG A 148 -7.27 11.44 -14.11
N GLY A 149 -6.29 12.17 -14.61
CA GLY A 149 -5.10 12.59 -13.85
C GLY A 149 -5.38 13.89 -13.08
N LEU A 150 -4.61 14.18 -12.01
CA LEU A 150 -4.69 15.46 -11.28
C LEU A 150 -4.29 16.67 -12.13
N ASP A 151 -3.58 16.45 -13.24
CA ASP A 151 -3.30 17.49 -14.23
C ASP A 151 -4.48 17.73 -15.20
N GLY A 152 -5.62 17.09 -14.95
CA GLY A 152 -6.82 17.14 -15.79
C GLY A 152 -6.72 16.34 -17.09
N SER A 153 -5.66 15.54 -17.27
CA SER A 153 -5.51 14.67 -18.44
C SER A 153 -6.42 13.45 -18.38
N PHE A 154 -6.65 12.81 -19.54
CA PHE A 154 -7.29 11.50 -19.60
C PHE A 154 -6.23 10.42 -19.44
N VAL A 155 -6.35 9.59 -18.41
CA VAL A 155 -5.40 8.50 -18.11
C VAL A 155 -6.15 7.20 -17.85
N PRO A 156 -5.54 6.03 -18.07
CA PRO A 156 -6.12 4.77 -17.60
C PRO A 156 -6.29 4.78 -16.07
N GLY A 157 -7.36 4.16 -15.58
CA GLY A 157 -7.47 3.86 -14.16
C GLY A 157 -6.45 2.79 -13.76
N SER A 158 -6.06 2.76 -12.49
CA SER A 158 -5.07 1.80 -11.98
C SER A 158 -5.55 0.34 -12.07
N GLY A 159 -6.87 0.12 -12.15
CA GLY A 159 -7.47 -1.21 -12.18
C GLY A 159 -7.32 -2.00 -10.87
N THR A 160 -6.90 -1.34 -9.79
CA THR A 160 -6.66 -1.97 -8.48
C THR A 160 -7.22 -1.10 -7.35
N LEU A 161 -7.61 -1.77 -6.27
CA LEU A 161 -8.00 -1.15 -5.00
C LEU A 161 -6.81 -1.06 -4.02
N SER A 162 -5.61 -1.48 -4.43
CA SER A 162 -4.41 -1.44 -3.58
C SER A 162 -3.25 -0.74 -4.27
N PHE A 163 -2.52 0.07 -3.51
CA PHE A 163 -1.24 0.68 -3.86
C PHE A 163 -0.14 0.11 -2.97
N ILE A 164 1.03 -0.19 -3.54
CA ILE A 164 2.16 -0.78 -2.81
C ILE A 164 3.39 0.09 -3.06
N ASP A 165 4.04 0.51 -1.97
CA ASP A 165 5.36 1.14 -2.01
C ASP A 165 6.27 0.50 -0.97
N GLY A 166 7.35 -0.13 -1.44
CA GLY A 166 8.25 -0.92 -0.59
C GLY A 166 7.53 -2.05 0.16
N LEU A 167 7.45 -1.93 1.48
CA LEU A 167 6.84 -2.91 2.40
C LEU A 167 5.42 -2.52 2.83
N THR A 168 4.96 -1.35 2.43
CA THR A 168 3.67 -0.80 2.86
C THR A 168 2.65 -0.99 1.75
N THR A 169 1.50 -1.55 2.11
CA THR A 169 0.34 -1.72 1.24
C THR A 169 -0.79 -0.84 1.74
N VAL A 170 -1.32 0.00 0.86
CA VAL A 170 -2.53 0.79 1.09
C VAL A 170 -3.66 0.13 0.32
N THR A 171 -4.75 -0.23 1.00
CA THR A 171 -5.92 -0.86 0.38
C THR A 171 -7.16 -0.01 0.62
N LEU A 172 -7.86 0.34 -0.44
CA LEU A 172 -9.19 0.93 -0.38
C LEU A 172 -10.20 -0.16 0.00
N THR A 173 -10.77 -0.05 1.20
CA THR A 173 -11.72 -1.01 1.75
C THR A 173 -13.16 -0.54 1.68
N ASP A 174 -13.38 0.76 1.52
CA ASP A 174 -14.73 1.33 1.39
C ASP A 174 -14.72 2.58 0.50
N TYR A 175 -15.80 2.79 -0.25
CA TYR A 175 -16.03 3.97 -1.08
C TYR A 175 -17.53 4.16 -1.32
N ILE A 176 -18.00 5.37 -1.06
CA ILE A 176 -19.35 5.82 -1.37
C ILE A 176 -19.32 7.28 -1.82
N TYR A 177 -20.14 7.63 -2.81
CA TYR A 177 -20.44 9.01 -3.16
C TYR A 177 -21.95 9.21 -3.15
N GLN A 178 -22.41 10.28 -2.53
CA GLN A 178 -23.82 10.51 -2.24
C GLN A 178 -24.35 11.72 -3.00
N ALA A 179 -25.59 11.61 -3.46
CA ALA A 179 -26.29 12.73 -4.06
C ALA A 179 -26.43 13.88 -3.06
N SER A 180 -26.46 15.11 -3.58
CA SER A 180 -26.40 16.32 -2.77
C SER A 180 -27.54 16.46 -1.75
N ASP A 181 -28.71 15.88 -2.04
CA ASP A 181 -29.89 15.90 -1.18
C ASP A 181 -29.89 14.84 -0.07
N VAL A 182 -28.88 13.97 -0.02
CA VAL A 182 -28.74 12.93 1.00
C VAL A 182 -28.29 13.51 2.33
N GLN A 183 -27.18 14.25 2.35
CA GLN A 183 -26.61 14.83 3.57
C GLN A 183 -27.09 16.26 3.82
N GLN A 184 -27.52 16.98 2.78
CA GLN A 184 -28.01 18.36 2.87
C GLN A 184 -27.03 19.33 3.55
N LYS A 185 -25.73 19.11 3.31
CA LYS A 185 -24.63 19.98 3.75
C LYS A 185 -24.37 21.05 2.68
N ASP A 186 -23.96 22.24 3.09
CA ASP A 186 -23.57 23.35 2.21
C ASP A 186 -22.36 24.04 2.86
N LEU A 187 -21.20 23.43 2.68
CA LEU A 187 -19.92 23.78 3.31
C LEU A 187 -18.93 24.33 2.29
N VAL A 188 -19.06 23.96 1.02
CA VAL A 188 -18.13 24.34 -0.03
C VAL A 188 -18.85 24.92 -1.23
N SER A 189 -18.07 25.57 -2.08
CA SER A 189 -18.48 26.09 -3.38
C SER A 189 -17.50 25.59 -4.43
N GLU A 190 -17.81 25.80 -5.71
CA GLU A 190 -16.95 25.37 -6.83
C GLU A 190 -15.44 25.56 -6.65
N ARG A 191 -14.98 26.61 -5.94
CA ARG A 191 -13.56 26.99 -5.85
C ARG A 191 -13.09 27.48 -4.46
N SER A 192 -13.90 27.27 -3.44
CA SER A 192 -13.62 27.77 -2.10
C SER A 192 -14.43 27.07 -1.02
N ILE A 193 -13.88 27.04 0.19
CA ILE A 193 -14.64 26.77 1.41
C ILE A 193 -15.64 27.92 1.63
N GLY A 194 -16.88 27.57 1.93
CA GLY A 194 -17.97 28.51 2.19
C GLY A 194 -19.23 28.12 1.44
N SER A 195 -20.37 28.25 2.12
CA SER A 195 -21.69 27.94 1.60
C SER A 195 -22.06 28.78 0.38
N ASN A 196 -22.78 28.19 -0.58
CA ASN A 196 -23.24 28.90 -1.78
C ASN A 196 -24.71 28.65 -2.15
N ASP A 197 -25.52 28.18 -1.19
CA ASP A 197 -26.94 27.83 -1.35
C ASP A 197 -27.19 26.61 -2.27
N TYR A 198 -26.14 25.83 -2.58
CA TYR A 198 -26.26 24.52 -3.20
C TYR A 198 -25.77 23.46 -2.22
N TRP A 199 -26.54 22.38 -2.06
CA TRP A 199 -26.06 21.26 -1.26
C TRP A 199 -24.85 20.59 -1.92
N ASP A 200 -23.89 20.19 -1.10
CA ASP A 200 -22.67 19.49 -1.51
C ASP A 200 -22.96 18.03 -1.86
N MET A 201 -22.26 17.51 -2.87
CA MET A 201 -22.04 16.09 -3.00
C MET A 201 -21.06 15.66 -1.91
N VAL A 202 -21.42 14.61 -1.16
CA VAL A 202 -20.60 14.11 -0.06
C VAL A 202 -20.14 12.70 -0.37
N GLY A 203 -18.85 12.47 -0.22
CA GLY A 203 -18.23 11.16 -0.38
C GLY A 203 -17.52 10.70 0.87
N GLN A 204 -17.35 9.40 0.98
CA GLN A 204 -16.47 8.80 1.99
C GLN A 204 -15.66 7.67 1.36
N PHE A 205 -14.40 7.56 1.79
CA PHE A 205 -13.57 6.42 1.45
C PHE A 205 -12.68 6.02 2.62
N THR A 206 -12.34 4.73 2.70
CA THR A 206 -11.53 4.18 3.79
C THR A 206 -10.31 3.44 3.25
N LEU A 207 -9.14 3.79 3.76
CA LEU A 207 -7.86 3.15 3.46
C LEU A 207 -7.40 2.32 4.65
N ASN A 208 -7.05 1.06 4.42
CA ASN A 208 -6.30 0.23 5.35
C ASN A 208 -4.83 0.20 4.94
N VAL A 209 -3.94 0.57 5.83
CA VAL A 209 -2.49 0.65 5.60
C VAL A 209 -1.81 -0.43 6.43
N GLU A 210 -1.10 -1.33 5.77
CA GLU A 210 -0.37 -2.45 6.40
C GLU A 210 1.10 -2.38 6.01
N THR A 211 2.00 -2.54 6.97
CA THR A 211 3.45 -2.63 6.71
C THR A 211 3.95 -4.03 7.03
N THR A 212 4.63 -4.66 6.08
CA THR A 212 5.20 -5.99 6.28
C THR A 212 6.51 -5.90 7.07
N ASP A 213 6.50 -6.39 8.30
CA ASP A 213 7.71 -6.54 9.11
C ASP A 213 8.58 -7.70 8.61
N LEU A 214 9.72 -7.35 8.00
CA LEU A 214 10.72 -8.33 7.54
C LEU A 214 11.44 -9.06 8.69
N ASP A 215 11.31 -8.59 9.94
CA ASP A 215 11.95 -9.20 11.12
C ASP A 215 11.18 -10.40 11.70
N SER A 216 10.05 -10.78 11.10
CA SER A 216 9.21 -11.90 11.60
C SER A 216 9.65 -13.30 11.16
N THR A 217 10.77 -13.45 10.43
CA THR A 217 11.37 -14.78 10.22
C THR A 217 12.13 -15.22 11.47
N SER A 218 11.42 -15.73 12.47
CA SER A 218 12.06 -16.52 13.54
C SER A 218 12.70 -17.75 12.89
N VAL A 219 14.01 -17.69 12.64
CA VAL A 219 14.82 -18.86 12.29
C VAL A 219 14.62 -19.87 13.43
N PRO A 220 14.13 -21.10 13.19
CA PRO A 220 14.14 -22.12 14.23
C PRO A 220 15.60 -22.31 14.63
N GLU A 221 15.93 -22.07 15.90
CA GLU A 221 17.29 -22.30 16.36
C GLU A 221 17.69 -23.74 16.00
N PRO A 222 18.86 -23.95 15.37
CA PRO A 222 19.36 -25.30 15.21
C PRO A 222 19.49 -25.89 16.61
N VAL A 223 18.68 -26.91 16.91
CA VAL A 223 18.79 -27.67 18.14
C VAL A 223 20.24 -28.13 18.23
N SER A 224 21.01 -27.51 19.13
CA SER A 224 22.39 -27.87 19.37
C SER A 224 22.38 -29.26 19.99
N VAL A 225 22.51 -30.29 19.16
CA VAL A 225 22.84 -31.65 19.59
C VAL A 225 24.31 -31.65 19.99
N LEU A 226 24.61 -31.02 21.13
CA LEU A 226 25.91 -31.11 21.78
C LEU A 226 25.79 -32.13 22.90
N GLY A 227 25.99 -33.40 22.54
CA GLY A 227 25.87 -34.53 23.47
C GLY A 227 26.70 -35.74 23.04
N LEU A 228 27.99 -35.71 23.42
CA LEU A 228 28.94 -36.83 23.49
C LEU A 228 29.29 -37.60 22.20
N LEU A 229 30.36 -37.14 21.53
CA LEU A 229 31.29 -38.03 20.83
C LEU A 229 32.44 -38.36 21.80
N THR A 230 32.31 -39.47 22.52
CA THR A 230 33.40 -40.05 23.31
C THR A 230 34.39 -40.69 22.34
N VAL A 231 35.55 -40.04 22.16
CA VAL A 231 36.68 -40.59 21.40
C VAL A 231 37.39 -41.64 22.25
N GLY A 232 37.24 -42.91 21.89
CA GLY A 232 38.15 -43.99 22.27
C GLY A 232 39.04 -44.35 21.09
N ALA A 233 40.31 -43.94 21.13
CA ALA A 233 41.34 -44.37 20.19
C ALA A 233 42.08 -45.60 20.75
N PHE A 234 42.42 -46.56 19.88
CA PHE A 234 43.47 -47.61 19.91
C PHE A 234 42.91 -48.86 19.20
N GLY A 235 43.46 -49.47 18.15
CA GLY A 235 44.70 -49.28 17.40
C GLY A 235 44.66 -50.23 16.18
N ALA A 236 45.47 -49.93 15.16
CA ALA A 236 45.54 -50.68 13.91
C ALA A 236 46.24 -52.04 14.06
N GLY A 237 45.64 -53.04 13.40
CA GLY A 237 46.19 -54.24 12.75
C GLY A 237 47.55 -54.83 13.17
N ALA A 238 47.53 -56.12 13.53
CA ALA A 238 48.01 -57.22 12.66
C ALA A 238 48.12 -58.54 13.44
N THR A 239 47.67 -59.64 12.81
CA THR A 239 48.43 -60.87 12.53
C THR A 239 47.57 -62.13 12.67
N LEU A 240 47.43 -62.83 11.54
CA LEU A 240 46.94 -64.21 11.46
C LEU A 240 47.81 -65.16 12.29
N LYS A 241 47.17 -66.07 13.05
CA LYS A 241 47.66 -67.44 13.21
C LYS A 241 46.54 -68.39 13.64
N CYS A 242 46.17 -69.26 12.70
CA CYS A 242 45.47 -70.51 12.99
C CYS A 242 46.53 -71.55 13.41
N ASN A 243 46.36 -72.24 14.55
CA ASN A 243 46.72 -73.66 14.67
C ASN A 243 46.22 -74.30 15.98
N LYS A 244 45.37 -75.31 15.78
CA LYS A 244 45.39 -76.69 16.32
C LYS A 244 45.68 -76.95 17.83
N LYS A 245 44.63 -77.55 18.43
CA LYS A 245 44.58 -78.85 19.14
C LYS A 245 45.33 -79.06 20.48
N GLN A 246 44.48 -79.45 21.44
CA GLN A 246 44.54 -80.62 22.37
C GLN A 246 45.40 -80.60 23.65
N GLN A 247 44.64 -80.81 24.74
CA GLN A 247 44.87 -81.70 25.89
C GLN A 247 46.06 -81.46 26.83
N ALA A 248 45.73 -81.17 28.08
CA ALA A 248 45.87 -82.12 29.17
C ALA A 248 44.59 -82.10 30.02
#